data_AF-A0A285Q1Z9-F1
#
_entry.id   AF-A0A285Q1Z9-F1
#
_cell.length_a   1.000
_cell.length_b   1.000
_cell.length_c   1.000
_cell.angle_alpha   90.00
_cell.angle_beta   90.00
_cell.angle_gamma   90.00
#
_symmetry.space_group_name_H-M   'P 1'
#
loop_
_entity.id
_entity.type
_entity.pdbx_description
1 polymer ?
#
loop_
_entity_poly.entity_id
_entity_poly.type
_entity_poly.pdbx_seq_one_letter_code
_entity_poly.pdbx_strand_id
1 'polypeptide(L)'
;MAKVKKKLTPAQKRARKAAKAERRRKYEWVFINGKQVRIKRPPTVDGMPVDQFSEKNADPVWLHQKEMWELMPVEETTFGLEPSMEPDAMKDEDGIPF
;
A
#
# COMPACT_ATOMS: atom_id res chain seq x y z
N MET A 1 10.18 11.41 58.97
CA MET A 1 9.48 12.52 58.29
C MET A 1 8.76 12.01 57.04
N ALA A 2 7.46 12.25 56.91
CA ALA A 2 6.70 11.81 55.73
C ALA A 2 7.02 12.71 54.52
N LYS A 3 7.45 12.11 53.40
CA LYS A 3 7.72 12.86 52.17
C LYS A 3 6.42 13.48 51.64
N VAL A 4 6.34 14.80 51.57
CA VAL A 4 5.20 15.52 50.98
C VAL A 4 5.12 15.18 49.50
N LYS A 5 4.06 14.47 49.08
CA LYS A 5 3.79 14.18 47.66
C LYS A 5 3.37 15.46 46.95
N LYS A 6 4.29 16.08 46.19
CA LYS A 6 3.95 17.20 45.28
C LYS A 6 2.93 16.72 44.26
N LYS A 7 1.80 17.44 44.17
CA LYS A 7 0.80 17.23 43.12
C LYS A 7 1.37 17.71 41.79
N LEU A 8 1.09 16.98 40.72
CA LEU A 8 1.50 17.39 39.37
C LEU A 8 0.76 18.67 38.96
N THR A 9 1.49 19.63 38.40
CA THR A 9 0.89 20.84 37.82
C THR A 9 0.10 20.49 36.56
N PRO A 10 -0.87 21.33 36.14
CA PRO A 10 -1.61 21.11 34.90
C PRO A 10 -0.71 20.99 33.67
N ALA A 11 0.36 21.79 33.59
CA ALA A 11 1.34 21.74 32.50
C ALA A 11 2.06 20.37 32.44
N GLN A 12 2.49 19.84 33.59
CA GLN A 12 3.12 18.52 33.68
C GLN A 12 2.17 17.40 33.23
N LYS A 13 0.87 17.51 33.54
CA LYS A 13 -0.14 16.55 33.08
C LYS A 13 -0.29 16.57 31.56
N ARG A 14 -0.32 17.76 30.95
CA ARG A 14 -0.41 17.92 29.49
C ARG A 14 0.81 17.32 28.79
N ALA A 15 2.01 17.63 29.26
CA ALA A 15 3.25 17.05 28.73
C ALA A 15 3.24 15.52 28.82
N ARG A 16 2.81 14.95 29.96
CA ARG A 16 2.69 13.50 30.12
C ARG A 16 1.66 12.89 29.15
N LYS A 17 0.54 13.57 28.90
CA LYS A 17 -0.49 13.13 27.94
C LYS A 17 0.05 13.13 26.51
N ALA A 18 0.74 14.20 26.11
CA ALA A 18 1.37 14.31 24.79
C ALA A 18 2.41 13.19 24.57
N ALA A 19 3.33 13.00 25.53
CA ALA A 19 4.33 11.93 25.46
C ALA A 19 3.70 10.52 25.42
N LYS A 20 2.55 10.31 26.10
CA LYS A 20 1.81 9.04 26.02
C LYS A 20 1.17 8.85 24.65
N ALA A 21 0.62 9.91 24.06
CA ALA A 21 0.04 9.86 22.72
C ALA A 21 1.11 9.56 21.66
N GLU A 22 2.26 10.23 21.72
CA GLU A 22 3.38 9.98 20.83
C GLU A 22 3.89 8.54 20.92
N ARG A 23 4.08 8.02 22.16
CA ARG A 23 4.47 6.61 22.35
C ARG A 23 3.45 5.62 21.79
N ARG A 24 2.15 5.90 21.92
CA ARG A 24 1.09 5.05 21.36
C ARG A 24 1.06 5.07 19.83
N ARG A 25 1.46 6.17 19.20
CA ARG A 25 1.57 6.27 17.74
C ARG A 25 2.77 5.46 17.23
N LYS A 26 3.90 5.55 17.94
CA LYS A 26 5.17 4.92 17.52
C LYS A 26 5.30 3.46 17.91
N TYR A 27 4.69 3.04 19.02
CA TYR A 27 4.85 1.71 19.59
C TYR A 27 3.54 1.11 20.02
N GLU A 28 3.49 -0.22 19.98
CA GLU A 28 2.38 -1.01 20.51
C GLU A 28 2.87 -2.16 21.37
N TRP A 29 1.96 -2.69 22.17
CA TRP A 29 2.22 -3.83 23.02
C TRP A 29 1.69 -5.08 22.34
N VAL A 30 2.58 -6.02 22.07
CA VAL A 30 2.27 -7.32 21.49
C VAL A 30 2.63 -8.39 22.51
N PHE A 31 1.86 -9.46 22.56
CA PHE A 31 2.15 -10.60 23.40
C PHE A 31 2.96 -11.60 22.59
N ILE A 32 4.23 -11.81 22.96
CA ILE A 32 5.12 -12.77 22.31
C ILE A 32 5.57 -13.78 23.35
N ASN A 33 5.30 -15.06 23.11
CA ASN A 33 5.74 -16.18 23.95
C ASN A 33 5.42 -16.01 25.44
N GLY A 34 4.18 -15.61 25.77
CA GLY A 34 3.78 -15.44 27.17
C GLY A 34 4.20 -14.11 27.80
N LYS A 35 4.90 -13.22 27.07
CA LYS A 35 5.41 -11.96 27.58
C LYS A 35 4.82 -10.78 26.82
N GLN A 36 4.43 -9.74 27.56
CA GLN A 36 4.00 -8.48 26.97
C GLN A 36 5.23 -7.64 26.57
N VAL A 37 5.46 -7.47 25.28
CA VAL A 37 6.63 -6.79 24.70
C VAL A 37 6.19 -5.55 23.92
N ARG A 38 6.94 -4.46 24.03
CA ARG A 38 6.67 -3.22 23.29
C ARG A 38 7.47 -3.17 21.98
N ILE A 39 6.80 -3.17 20.85
CA ILE A 39 7.40 -3.19 19.50
C ILE A 39 7.05 -1.90 18.75
N LYS A 40 7.88 -1.50 17.79
CA LYS A 40 7.55 -0.39 16.88
C LYS A 40 6.34 -0.79 16.05
N ARG A 41 5.38 0.13 15.90
CA ARG A 41 4.23 -0.13 15.02
C ARG A 41 4.73 -0.33 13.59
N PRO A 42 4.29 -1.39 12.88
CA PRO A 42 4.54 -1.49 11.45
C PRO A 42 3.94 -0.26 10.77
N PRO A 43 4.55 0.25 9.69
CA PRO A 43 3.98 1.36 8.94
C PRO A 43 2.59 0.93 8.45
N THR A 44 1.56 1.65 8.88
CA THR A 44 0.17 1.43 8.48
C THR A 44 -0.28 2.73 7.85
N VAL A 45 -0.60 2.71 6.56
CA VAL A 45 -1.05 3.89 5.81
C VAL A 45 -2.57 3.91 5.88
N ASP A 46 -3.17 5.00 6.36
CA ASP A 46 -4.64 5.16 6.50
C ASP A 46 -5.40 3.98 7.15
N GLY A 47 -4.78 3.32 8.13
CA GLY A 47 -5.41 2.21 8.84
C GLY A 47 -5.36 0.87 8.10
N MET A 48 -4.71 0.81 6.93
CA MET A 48 -4.42 -0.42 6.21
C MET A 48 -2.91 -0.72 6.18
N PRO A 49 -2.51 -2.01 6.13
CA PRO A 49 -1.10 -2.36 5.98
C PRO A 49 -0.57 -1.80 4.67
N VAL A 50 0.71 -1.40 4.66
CA VAL A 50 1.38 -0.82 3.47
C VAL A 50 1.23 -1.69 2.23
N ASP A 51 1.24 -3.00 2.39
CA ASP A 51 1.14 -3.94 1.27
C ASP A 51 -0.22 -3.80 0.57
N GLN A 52 -1.32 -3.84 1.33
CA GLN A 52 -2.65 -3.62 0.77
C GLN A 52 -2.84 -2.18 0.24
N PHE A 53 -2.21 -1.18 0.88
CA PHE A 53 -2.24 0.19 0.34
C PHE A 53 -1.58 0.27 -1.03
N SER A 54 -0.47 -0.46 -1.19
CA SER A 54 0.28 -0.51 -2.43
C SER A 54 -0.53 -1.22 -3.51
N GLU A 55 -1.15 -2.36 -3.21
CA GLU A 55 -2.03 -3.08 -4.15
C GLU A 55 -3.19 -2.21 -4.68
N LYS A 56 -3.82 -1.39 -3.83
CA LYS A 56 -4.99 -0.60 -4.22
C LYS A 56 -4.68 0.70 -4.94
N ASN A 57 -3.53 1.30 -4.68
CA ASN A 57 -3.19 2.64 -5.19
C ASN A 57 -2.03 2.65 -6.18
N ALA A 58 -1.35 1.52 -6.41
CA ALA A 58 -0.20 1.48 -7.31
C ALA A 58 -0.63 1.58 -8.78
N ASP A 59 -0.08 2.59 -9.46
CA ASP A 59 -0.16 2.67 -10.92
C ASP A 59 0.67 1.56 -11.57
N PRO A 60 0.36 1.13 -12.81
CA PRO A 60 1.16 0.13 -13.54
C PRO A 60 2.65 0.49 -13.65
N VAL A 61 2.97 1.79 -13.78
CA VAL A 61 4.35 2.30 -13.79
C VAL A 61 5.04 2.06 -12.43
N TRP A 62 4.31 2.23 -11.33
CA TRP A 62 4.83 1.98 -9.99
C TRP A 62 5.06 0.49 -9.74
N LEU A 63 4.14 -0.36 -10.18
CA LEU A 63 4.27 -1.82 -10.10
C LEU A 63 5.48 -2.32 -10.89
N HIS A 64 5.69 -1.80 -12.09
CA HIS A 64 6.86 -2.09 -12.93
C HIS A 64 8.17 -1.75 -12.22
N GLN A 65 8.28 -0.55 -11.64
CA GLN A 65 9.49 -0.12 -10.92
C GLN A 65 9.76 -0.91 -9.64
N LYS A 66 8.71 -1.49 -9.03
CA LYS A 66 8.80 -2.33 -7.83
C LYS A 66 8.91 -3.82 -8.14
N GLU A 67 9.01 -4.19 -9.41
CA GLU A 67 9.03 -5.59 -9.87
C GLU A 67 7.79 -6.40 -9.42
N MET A 68 6.68 -5.72 -9.12
CA MET A 68 5.42 -6.32 -8.64
C MET A 68 4.49 -6.65 -9.81
N TRP A 69 5.01 -7.42 -10.77
CA TRP A 69 4.33 -7.76 -12.02
C TRP A 69 3.05 -8.57 -11.84
N GLU A 70 3.02 -9.40 -10.80
CA GLU A 70 1.88 -10.26 -10.45
C GLU A 70 0.61 -9.46 -10.12
N LEU A 71 0.78 -8.20 -9.72
CA LEU A 71 -0.30 -7.29 -9.38
C LEU A 71 -0.71 -6.38 -10.54
N MET A 72 0.00 -6.42 -11.67
CA MET A 72 -0.44 -5.65 -12.83
C MET A 72 -1.76 -6.24 -13.32
N PRO A 73 -2.78 -5.41 -13.60
CA PRO A 73 -3.93 -5.90 -14.32
C PRO A 73 -3.41 -6.49 -15.63
N VAL A 74 -3.58 -7.81 -15.79
CA VAL A 74 -3.48 -8.42 -17.11
C VAL A 74 -4.58 -7.74 -17.87
N GLU A 75 -4.22 -6.74 -18.68
CA GLU A 75 -5.14 -6.29 -19.70
C GLU A 75 -5.53 -7.57 -20.42
N GLU A 76 -6.80 -7.96 -20.28
CA GLU A 76 -7.45 -8.85 -21.21
C GLU A 76 -7.18 -8.22 -22.55
N THR A 77 -6.07 -8.66 -23.11
CA THR A 77 -5.75 -8.74 -24.48
C THR A 77 -6.74 -7.92 -25.28
N THR A 78 -6.26 -6.78 -25.75
CA THR A 78 -6.60 -6.21 -27.05
C THR A 78 -6.43 -7.24 -28.21
N PHE A 79 -6.63 -8.53 -27.99
CA PHE A 79 -6.92 -9.59 -28.96
C PHE A 79 -8.42 -9.60 -29.33
N GLY A 80 -9.19 -8.57 -28.95
CA GLY A 80 -10.49 -8.26 -29.55
C GLY A 80 -10.40 -7.37 -30.79
N LEU A 81 -9.22 -6.76 -31.06
CA LEU A 81 -8.88 -6.33 -32.41
C LEU A 81 -8.24 -7.54 -33.08
N GLU A 82 -9.07 -8.47 -33.53
CA GLU A 82 -8.83 -9.05 -34.85
C GLU A 82 -8.51 -7.85 -35.75
N PRO A 83 -7.28 -7.68 -36.27
CA PRO A 83 -7.19 -6.94 -37.50
C PRO A 83 -8.09 -7.74 -38.43
N SER A 84 -9.27 -7.21 -38.74
CA SER A 84 -10.00 -7.61 -39.92
C SER A 84 -9.07 -7.32 -41.08
N MET A 85 -8.14 -8.23 -41.33
CA MET A 85 -7.61 -8.51 -42.63
C MET A 85 -8.83 -8.98 -43.42
N GLU A 86 -9.64 -8.02 -43.83
CA GLU A 86 -10.44 -8.11 -45.03
C GLU A 86 -9.42 -7.91 -46.16
N PRO A 87 -8.93 -8.96 -46.84
CA PRO A 87 -8.13 -8.76 -48.03
C PRO A 87 -9.09 -8.47 -49.20
N ASP A 88 -9.90 -7.42 -49.10
CA ASP A 88 -10.85 -7.06 -50.14
C ASP A 88 -10.66 -5.60 -50.56
N ALA A 89 -9.69 -5.40 -51.44
CA ALA A 89 -9.89 -4.71 -52.73
C ALA A 89 -8.57 -4.17 -53.31
N MET A 90 -7.76 -5.04 -53.91
CA MET A 90 -7.11 -4.72 -55.18
C MET A 90 -7.24 -5.96 -56.07
N LYS A 91 -8.41 -6.10 -56.69
CA LYS A 91 -8.52 -6.90 -57.91
C LYS A 91 -8.00 -6.03 -59.04
N ASP A 92 -6.84 -6.35 -59.57
CA ASP A 92 -6.53 -5.99 -60.96
C ASP A 92 -7.36 -6.89 -61.88
N GLU A 93 -7.75 -6.34 -63.05
CA GLU A 93 -8.80 -6.90 -63.92
C GLU A 93 -8.52 -8.30 -64.50
N ASP A 94 -7.34 -8.90 -64.26
CA ASP A 94 -6.91 -10.16 -64.88
C ASP A 94 -6.68 -11.34 -63.91
N GLY A 95 -7.01 -11.22 -62.62
CA GLY A 95 -7.25 -12.39 -61.76
C GLY A 95 -6.12 -13.41 -61.55
N ILE A 96 -4.84 -12.99 -61.50
CA ILE A 96 -3.70 -13.88 -61.18
C ILE A 96 -2.92 -13.32 -59.97
N PRO A 97 -2.73 -14.08 -58.87
CA PRO A 97 -1.93 -13.65 -57.72
C PRO A 97 -0.41 -13.79 -57.99
N PHE A 98 0.38 -12.85 -57.45
CA PHE A 98 1.85 -12.85 -57.48
C PHE A 98 2.46 -13.84 -56.47
#